data_AF-A0A1F8PKY6-F1
#
_entry.id   AF-A0A1F8PKY6-F1
#
_cell.length_a   1.000
_cell.length_b   1.000
_cell.length_c   1.000
_cell.angle_alpha   90.00
_cell.angle_beta   90.00
_cell.angle_gamma   90.00
#
_symmetry.space_group_name_H-M   'P 1'
#
loop_
_entity.id
_entity.type
_entity.pdbx_description
1 polymer ?
#
loop_
_entity_poly.entity_id
_entity_poly.type
_entity_poly.pdbx_seq_one_letter_code
_entity_poly.pdbx_strand_id
1 'polypeptide(L)'
;MDADKAPSLKENLLFMLVAALWVEGQGMHLAANSIGHLLKGAEGSDFYRLTNFYDEVLSHYLWHLSIIGLAALIVFRQWRNPFAEVQGISWQTISAGVIHGFTYFIIIIEGATTPLGVPFAVLLTLFGLIWGKKRFSRQPLLLFFFIAGAVATLFFAGWGIYWHGLPEFSQVGIID
;
A
#
# COMPACT_ATOMS: atom_id res chain seq x y z
N MET A 1 17.25 22.82 8.75
CA MET A 1 16.32 22.18 7.79
C MET A 1 15.21 23.18 7.62
N ASP A 2 15.07 23.71 6.41
CA ASP A 2 14.03 24.68 6.11
C ASP A 2 12.71 23.91 6.07
N ALA A 3 11.89 24.09 7.10
CA ALA A 3 10.52 23.61 7.07
C ALA A 3 9.80 24.26 5.87
N ASP A 4 8.86 23.54 5.26
CA ASP A 4 8.01 24.03 4.17
C ASP A 4 8.68 24.34 2.82
N LYS A 5 9.83 23.73 2.51
CA LYS A 5 10.37 23.79 1.14
C LYS A 5 9.41 23.13 0.13
N ALA A 6 8.96 23.87 -0.88
CA ALA A 6 8.11 23.36 -1.96
C ALA A 6 8.73 22.16 -2.71
N PRO A 7 7.93 21.25 -3.30
CA PRO A 7 8.46 20.17 -4.11
C PRO A 7 9.20 20.69 -5.33
N SER A 8 10.34 20.07 -5.63
CA SER A 8 11.09 20.30 -6.87
C SER A 8 10.34 19.72 -8.08
N LEU A 9 10.68 20.19 -9.28
CA LEU A 9 10.15 19.64 -10.52
C LEU A 9 10.37 18.11 -10.62
N LYS A 10 11.52 17.61 -10.18
CA LYS A 10 11.83 16.17 -10.19
C LYS A 10 10.90 15.38 -9.26
N GLU A 11 10.64 15.89 -8.06
CA GLU A 11 9.68 15.27 -7.13
C GLU A 11 8.26 15.28 -7.70
N ASN A 12 7.84 16.39 -8.33
CA ASN A 12 6.52 16.48 -8.97
C ASN A 12 6.39 15.52 -10.16
N LEU A 13 7.39 15.43 -11.03
CA LEU A 13 7.40 14.50 -12.16
C LEU A 13 7.34 13.05 -11.69
N LEU A 14 8.11 12.71 -10.65
CA LEU A 14 8.10 11.36 -10.07
C LEU A 14 6.75 11.07 -9.42
N PHE A 15 6.18 12.01 -8.67
CA PHE A 15 4.82 11.88 -8.13
C PHE A 15 3.79 11.64 -9.23
N MET A 16 3.80 12.45 -10.31
CA MET A 16 2.87 12.30 -11.43
C MET A 16 3.02 10.95 -12.13
N LEU A 17 4.25 10.47 -12.32
CA LEU A 17 4.50 9.17 -12.92
C LEU A 17 3.91 8.04 -12.05
N VAL A 18 4.20 8.03 -10.76
CA VAL A 18 3.70 6.99 -9.85
C VAL A 18 2.18 7.10 -9.70
N ALA A 19 1.62 8.31 -9.64
CA ALA A 19 0.17 8.52 -9.61
C ALA A 19 -0.50 8.05 -10.91
N ALA A 20 0.11 8.25 -12.07
CA ALA A 20 -0.41 7.74 -13.34
C ALA A 20 -0.41 6.22 -13.37
N LEU A 21 0.65 5.56 -12.90
CA LEU A 21 0.71 4.10 -12.76
C LEU A 21 -0.34 3.56 -11.77
N TRP A 22 -0.62 4.31 -10.70
CA TRP A 22 -1.69 3.99 -9.75
C TRP A 22 -3.06 4.01 -10.43
N VAL A 23 -3.37 5.09 -11.17
CA VAL A 23 -4.62 5.22 -11.94
C VAL A 23 -4.73 4.12 -13.00
N GLU A 24 -3.64 3.82 -13.71
CA GLU A 24 -3.60 2.77 -14.72
C GLU A 24 -3.87 1.39 -14.11
N GLY A 25 -3.18 1.04 -13.02
CA GLY A 25 -3.42 -0.22 -12.30
C GLY A 25 -4.87 -0.34 -11.83
N GLN A 26 -5.41 0.70 -11.18
CA GLN A 26 -6.80 0.69 -10.72
C GLN A 26 -7.80 0.58 -11.88
N GLY A 27 -7.59 1.34 -12.95
CA GLY A 27 -8.46 1.35 -14.12
C GLY A 27 -8.45 0.01 -14.84
N MET A 28 -7.27 -0.60 -14.99
CA MET A 28 -7.09 -1.92 -15.57
C MET A 28 -7.82 -3.00 -14.77
N HIS A 29 -7.68 -3.01 -13.44
CA HIS A 29 -8.37 -3.95 -12.56
C HIS A 29 -9.89 -3.88 -12.76
N LEU A 30 -10.48 -2.69 -12.57
CA LEU A 30 -11.93 -2.51 -12.67
C LEU A 30 -12.49 -2.86 -14.05
N ALA A 31 -11.77 -2.50 -15.12
CA ALA A 31 -12.18 -2.83 -16.48
C ALA A 31 -12.07 -4.33 -16.78
N ALA A 32 -10.95 -4.95 -16.41
CA ALA A 32 -10.72 -6.37 -16.63
C ALA A 32 -11.70 -7.23 -15.83
N ASN A 33 -11.98 -6.86 -14.57
CA ASN A 33 -12.97 -7.53 -13.73
C ASN A 33 -14.38 -7.48 -14.34
N SER A 34 -14.79 -6.30 -14.83
CA SER A 34 -16.08 -6.12 -15.51
C SER A 34 -16.20 -6.99 -16.76
N ILE A 35 -15.12 -7.08 -17.55
CA ILE A 35 -15.06 -7.96 -18.73
C ILE A 35 -15.09 -9.44 -18.30
N GLY A 36 -14.34 -9.81 -17.26
CA GLY A 36 -14.25 -11.17 -16.73
C GLY A 36 -15.61 -11.75 -16.36
N HIS A 37 -16.51 -10.94 -15.79
CA HIS A 37 -17.88 -11.36 -15.50
C HIS A 37 -18.70 -11.74 -16.74
N LEU A 38 -18.42 -11.17 -17.91
CA LEU A 38 -19.07 -11.53 -19.17
C LEU A 38 -18.48 -12.80 -19.80
N LEU A 39 -17.36 -13.30 -19.26
CA LEU A 39 -16.64 -14.47 -19.75
C LEU A 39 -16.88 -15.73 -18.92
N LYS A 40 -17.85 -15.69 -18.00
CA LYS A 40 -18.31 -16.89 -17.28
C LYS A 40 -18.78 -17.94 -18.29
N GLY A 41 -18.29 -19.18 -18.17
CA GLY A 41 -18.49 -20.27 -19.12
C GLY A 41 -17.42 -20.36 -20.23
N ALA A 42 -16.46 -19.43 -20.27
CA ALA A 42 -15.34 -19.43 -21.22
C ALA A 42 -13.98 -19.54 -20.50
N GLU A 43 -13.93 -20.12 -19.30
CA GLU A 43 -12.76 -20.18 -18.41
C GLU A 43 -11.54 -20.88 -19.05
N GLY A 44 -11.79 -21.79 -20.00
CA GLY A 44 -10.75 -22.48 -20.75
C GLY A 44 -10.14 -21.68 -21.90
N SER A 45 -10.71 -20.52 -22.26
CA SER A 45 -10.30 -19.74 -23.43
C SER A 45 -9.08 -18.85 -23.16
N ASP A 46 -8.32 -18.55 -24.20
CA ASP A 46 -7.19 -17.62 -24.13
C ASP A 46 -7.65 -16.20 -23.74
N PHE A 47 -8.85 -15.80 -24.15
CA PHE A 47 -9.41 -14.49 -23.81
C PHE A 47 -9.74 -14.37 -22.31
N TYR A 48 -10.29 -15.44 -21.71
CA TYR A 48 -10.49 -15.50 -20.26
C TYR A 48 -9.16 -15.42 -19.51
N ARG A 49 -8.16 -16.22 -19.92
CA ARG A 49 -6.83 -16.21 -19.29
C ARG A 49 -6.14 -14.85 -19.38
N LEU A 50 -6.22 -14.19 -20.54
CA LEU A 50 -5.67 -12.86 -20.72
C LEU A 50 -6.37 -11.82 -19.86
N THR A 51 -7.71 -11.86 -19.80
CA THR A 51 -8.52 -10.97 -18.95
C THR A 51 -8.18 -11.18 -17.48
N ASN A 52 -8.11 -12.43 -17.02
CA ASN A 52 -7.72 -12.78 -15.65
C ASN A 52 -6.28 -12.36 -15.34
N PHE A 53 -5.36 -12.39 -16.31
CA PHE A 53 -4.00 -11.89 -16.09
C PHE A 53 -3.99 -10.38 -15.88
N TYR A 54 -4.74 -9.62 -16.69
CA TYR A 54 -4.88 -8.18 -16.51
C TYR A 54 -5.55 -7.85 -15.18
N ASP A 55 -6.61 -8.58 -14.82
CA ASP A 55 -7.34 -8.39 -13.57
C ASP A 55 -6.50 -8.76 -12.36
N GLU A 56 -6.10 -10.03 -12.24
CA GLU A 56 -5.54 -10.56 -10.99
C GLU A 56 -4.05 -10.32 -10.82
N VAL A 57 -3.30 -10.15 -11.92
CA VAL A 57 -1.83 -10.10 -11.86
C VAL A 57 -1.32 -8.71 -12.19
N LEU A 58 -1.43 -8.27 -13.44
CA LEU A 58 -0.74 -7.05 -13.86
C LEU A 58 -1.30 -5.82 -13.16
N SER A 59 -2.62 -5.69 -13.07
CA SER A 59 -3.25 -4.53 -12.48
C SER A 59 -2.94 -4.40 -10.98
N HIS A 60 -3.01 -5.49 -10.21
CA HIS A 60 -2.69 -5.50 -8.78
C HIS A 60 -1.23 -5.13 -8.51
N TYR A 61 -0.27 -5.66 -9.28
CA TYR A 61 1.13 -5.26 -9.12
C TYR A 61 1.36 -3.79 -9.48
N LEU A 62 0.77 -3.28 -10.57
CA LEU A 62 0.86 -1.86 -10.91
C LEU A 62 0.24 -0.97 -9.83
N TRP A 63 -0.95 -1.34 -9.37
CA TRP A 63 -1.71 -0.63 -8.36
C TRP A 63 -0.95 -0.56 -7.03
N HIS A 64 -0.56 -1.72 -6.47
CA HIS A 64 0.09 -1.80 -5.16
C HIS A 64 1.53 -1.27 -5.18
N LEU A 65 2.29 -1.48 -6.26
CA LEU A 65 3.61 -0.86 -6.41
C LEU A 65 3.51 0.67 -6.41
N SER A 66 2.47 1.21 -7.04
CA SER A 66 2.25 2.64 -7.09
C SER A 66 1.79 3.21 -5.74
N ILE A 67 0.92 2.52 -5.00
CA ILE A 67 0.56 2.91 -3.62
C ILE A 67 1.82 2.96 -2.75
N ILE A 68 2.67 1.94 -2.83
CA ILE A 68 3.93 1.88 -2.10
C ILE A 68 4.86 3.03 -2.50
N GLY A 69 4.99 3.30 -3.80
CA GLY A 69 5.77 4.41 -4.32
C GLY A 69 5.30 5.76 -3.78
N LEU A 70 3.98 6.02 -3.81
CA LEU A 70 3.39 7.25 -3.27
C LEU A 70 3.63 7.38 -1.77
N ALA A 71 3.43 6.30 -1.00
CA ALA A 71 3.72 6.29 0.43
C ALA A 71 5.21 6.57 0.72
N ALA A 72 6.12 5.94 -0.03
CA ALA A 72 7.55 6.17 0.11
C ALA A 72 7.95 7.62 -0.21
N LEU A 73 7.35 8.23 -1.24
CA LEU A 73 7.58 9.64 -1.57
C LEU A 73 7.11 10.57 -0.44
N ILE A 74 5.92 10.32 0.12
CA ILE A 74 5.40 11.13 1.22
C ILE A 74 6.28 10.99 2.47
N VAL A 75 6.66 9.76 2.83
CA VAL A 75 7.55 9.48 3.97
C VAL A 75 8.91 10.14 3.78
N PHE A 76 9.52 9.98 2.60
CA PHE A 76 10.81 10.58 2.28
C PHE A 76 10.75 12.10 2.36
N ARG A 77 9.69 12.70 1.81
CA ARG A 77 9.49 14.14 1.83
C ARG A 77 9.29 14.65 3.25
N GLN A 78 8.42 14.02 4.03
CA GLN A 78 8.19 14.42 5.43
C GLN A 78 9.44 14.26 6.29
N TRP A 79 10.25 13.24 6.00
CA TRP A 79 11.53 13.02 6.67
C TRP A 79 12.53 14.16 6.40
N ARG A 80 12.54 14.70 5.18
CA ARG A 80 13.49 15.73 4.69
C ARG A 80 13.00 17.16 4.89
N ASN A 81 11.70 17.40 4.81
CA ASN A 81 11.09 18.73 4.86
C ASN A 81 9.77 18.62 5.65
N PRO A 82 9.82 18.53 6.99
CA PRO A 82 8.61 18.45 7.80
C PRO A 82 7.80 19.74 7.73
N PHE A 83 6.48 19.62 7.78
CA PHE A 83 5.57 20.76 7.90
C PHE A 83 5.80 21.51 9.22
N ALA A 84 5.91 22.85 9.16
CA ALA A 84 6.24 23.66 10.33
C ALA A 84 5.12 23.71 11.39
N GLU A 85 3.86 23.63 10.95
CA GLU A 85 2.71 24.02 11.77
C GLU A 85 2.09 22.87 12.59
N VAL A 86 2.31 21.61 12.22
CA VAL A 86 1.64 20.48 12.87
C VAL A 86 2.56 19.78 13.87
N GLN A 87 2.34 20.07 15.15
CA GLN A 87 3.08 19.48 16.26
C GLN A 87 2.15 18.70 17.20
N GLY A 88 2.69 17.64 17.81
CA GLY A 88 2.00 16.78 18.77
C GLY A 88 1.60 15.43 18.20
N ILE A 89 1.48 14.45 19.11
CA ILE A 89 0.86 13.15 18.81
C ILE A 89 -0.65 13.35 18.95
N SER A 90 -1.38 13.08 17.88
CA SER A 90 -2.84 13.17 17.83
C SER A 90 -3.42 11.75 17.78
N TRP A 91 -4.50 11.52 18.51
CA TRP A 91 -5.20 10.23 18.48
C TRP A 91 -5.78 9.95 17.10
N GLN A 92 -6.18 10.98 16.35
CA GLN A 92 -6.65 10.87 14.97
C GLN A 92 -5.58 10.29 14.05
N THR A 93 -4.32 10.73 14.21
CA THR A 93 -3.18 10.18 13.46
C THR A 93 -2.97 8.71 13.75
N ILE A 94 -3.07 8.31 15.03
CA ILE A 94 -2.92 6.92 15.45
C ILE A 94 -4.07 6.07 14.89
N SER A 95 -5.32 6.49 15.07
CA SER A 95 -6.49 5.74 14.59
C SER A 95 -6.51 5.62 13.08
N ALA A 96 -6.18 6.70 12.35
CA ALA A 96 -6.04 6.65 10.90
C ALA A 96 -4.95 5.67 10.48
N GLY A 97 -3.79 5.67 11.17
CA GLY A 97 -2.72 4.71 10.92
C GLY A 97 -3.16 3.26 11.16
N VAL A 98 -3.91 2.99 12.22
CA VAL A 98 -4.43 1.64 12.52
C VAL A 98 -5.38 1.16 11.42
N ILE A 99 -6.37 1.99 11.08
CA ILE A 99 -7.35 1.66 10.03
C ILE A 99 -6.61 1.43 8.71
N HIS A 100 -5.71 2.33 8.33
CA HIS A 100 -4.96 2.23 7.10
C HIS A 100 -4.06 0.98 7.06
N GLY A 101 -3.38 0.65 8.16
CA GLY A 101 -2.54 -0.55 8.26
C GLY A 101 -3.35 -1.84 8.12
N PHE A 102 -4.53 -1.89 8.73
CA PHE A 102 -5.43 -3.03 8.59
C PHE A 102 -5.99 -3.15 7.16
N THR A 103 -6.41 -2.04 6.55
CA THR A 103 -6.83 -2.01 5.14
C THR A 103 -5.68 -2.44 4.22
N TYR A 104 -4.46 -1.97 4.47
CA TYR A 104 -3.28 -2.35 3.70
C TYR A 104 -3.01 -3.86 3.78
N PHE A 105 -3.15 -4.46 4.97
CA PHE A 105 -3.07 -5.91 5.12
C PHE A 105 -4.10 -6.63 4.25
N ILE A 106 -5.37 -6.22 4.32
CA ILE A 106 -6.46 -6.82 3.53
C ILE A 106 -6.16 -6.76 2.04
N ILE A 107 -5.89 -5.57 1.49
CA ILE A 107 -5.74 -5.41 0.03
C ILE A 107 -4.53 -6.18 -0.52
N ILE A 108 -3.45 -6.32 0.26
CA ILE A 108 -2.25 -7.02 -0.19
C ILE A 108 -2.45 -8.53 -0.19
N ILE A 109 -3.16 -9.07 0.82
CA ILE A 109 -3.57 -10.48 0.86
C ILE A 109 -4.47 -10.78 -0.33
N GLU A 110 -5.50 -9.97 -0.53
CA GLU A 110 -6.50 -10.14 -1.58
C GLU A 110 -5.92 -10.02 -2.99
N GLY A 111 -5.12 -9.00 -3.25
CA GLY A 111 -4.50 -8.84 -4.57
C GLY A 111 -3.31 -9.77 -4.82
N ALA A 112 -3.09 -10.80 -3.98
CA ALA A 112 -1.98 -11.75 -4.07
C ALA A 112 -0.59 -11.10 -4.26
N THR A 113 -0.38 -9.93 -3.65
CA THR A 113 0.85 -9.10 -3.83
C THR A 113 1.75 -9.11 -2.60
N THR A 114 1.66 -10.16 -1.80
CA THR A 114 2.43 -10.32 -0.56
C THR A 114 3.96 -10.22 -0.74
N PRO A 115 4.59 -10.67 -1.86
CA PRO A 115 6.02 -10.47 -2.09
C PRO A 115 6.44 -9.00 -2.16
N LEU A 116 5.50 -8.11 -2.44
CA LEU A 116 5.71 -6.67 -2.49
C LEU A 116 5.28 -5.98 -1.19
N GLY A 117 4.06 -6.27 -0.73
CA GLY A 117 3.47 -5.54 0.39
C GLY A 117 4.07 -5.87 1.75
N VAL A 118 4.44 -7.13 1.99
CA VAL A 118 5.03 -7.55 3.27
C VAL A 118 6.40 -6.91 3.49
N PRO A 119 7.36 -6.98 2.54
CA PRO A 119 8.65 -6.29 2.72
C PRO A 119 8.48 -4.80 2.95
N PHE A 120 7.56 -4.13 2.25
CA PHE A 120 7.33 -2.70 2.45
C PHE A 120 6.81 -2.37 3.86
N ALA A 121 5.81 -3.09 4.36
CA ALA A 121 5.28 -2.88 5.71
C ALA A 121 6.37 -3.08 6.78
N VAL A 122 7.20 -4.12 6.63
CA VAL A 122 8.33 -4.40 7.52
C VAL A 122 9.35 -3.26 7.46
N LEU A 123 9.77 -2.86 6.27
CA LEU A 123 10.74 -1.78 6.09
C LEU A 123 10.23 -0.45 6.67
N LEU A 124 8.96 -0.13 6.48
CA LEU A 124 8.34 1.08 7.00
C LEU A 124 8.29 1.07 8.54
N THR A 125 7.98 -0.08 9.13
CA THR A 125 8.00 -0.30 10.58
C THR A 125 9.40 -0.13 11.14
N LEU A 126 10.39 -0.83 10.56
CA LEU A 126 11.79 -0.73 10.97
C LEU A 126 12.31 0.69 10.82
N PHE A 127 11.94 1.38 9.73
CA PHE A 127 12.32 2.76 9.50
C PHE A 127 11.82 3.68 10.63
N GLY A 128 10.55 3.54 11.01
CA GLY A 128 9.96 4.28 12.12
C GLY A 128 10.62 3.98 13.46
N LEU A 129 10.92 2.71 13.75
CA LEU A 129 11.58 2.30 15.00
C LEU A 129 13.00 2.85 15.14
N ILE A 130 13.80 2.74 14.07
CA ILE A 130 15.23 3.05 14.08
C ILE A 130 15.45 4.56 13.97
N TRP A 131 14.78 5.21 13.02
CA TRP A 131 15.05 6.62 12.69
C TRP A 131 13.89 7.56 13.06
N GLY A 132 12.64 7.07 12.99
CA GLY A 132 11.43 7.89 13.21
C GLY A 132 11.13 8.27 14.66
N LYS A 133 11.47 7.42 15.64
CA LYS A 133 10.99 7.53 17.03
C LYS A 133 11.18 8.89 17.70
N LYS A 134 12.31 9.56 17.44
CA LYS A 134 12.62 10.90 17.99
C LYS A 134 11.90 12.05 17.28
N ARG A 135 11.24 11.77 16.15
CA ARG A 135 10.63 12.76 15.26
C ARG A 135 9.11 12.71 15.22
N PHE A 136 8.47 11.65 15.73
CA PHE A 136 7.02 11.44 15.64
C PHE A 136 6.19 12.62 16.18
N SER A 137 6.62 13.24 17.28
CA SER A 137 5.92 14.40 17.87
C SER A 137 5.95 15.65 17.00
N ARG A 138 6.82 15.70 15.97
CA ARG A 138 6.95 16.83 15.03
C ARG A 138 6.60 16.44 13.59
N GLN A 139 6.27 15.17 13.35
CA GLN A 139 6.08 14.62 12.02
C GLN A 139 4.90 13.63 12.04
N PRO A 140 3.65 14.13 12.10
CA PRO A 140 2.46 13.29 12.24
C PRO A 140 2.28 12.31 11.08
N LEU A 141 2.63 12.68 9.84
CA LEU A 141 2.58 11.74 8.71
C LEU A 141 3.57 10.59 8.88
N LEU A 142 4.76 10.85 9.44
CA LEU A 142 5.72 9.78 9.72
C LEU A 142 5.16 8.84 10.80
N LEU A 143 4.56 9.40 11.87
CA LEU A 143 3.86 8.60 12.88
C LEU A 143 2.73 7.76 12.25
N PHE A 144 1.88 8.36 11.41
CA PHE A 144 0.82 7.66 10.69
C PHE A 144 1.34 6.45 9.92
N PHE A 145 2.36 6.65 9.08
CA PHE A 145 2.93 5.57 8.26
C PHE A 145 3.65 4.51 9.11
N PHE A 146 4.29 4.91 10.22
CA PHE A 146 4.86 3.96 11.16
C PHE A 146 3.78 3.08 11.80
N ILE A 147 2.68 3.67 12.29
CA ILE A 147 1.57 2.91 12.89
C ILE A 147 0.94 1.99 11.84
N ALA A 148 0.69 2.48 10.62
CA ALA A 148 0.15 1.68 9.54
C ALA A 148 1.06 0.49 9.20
N GLY A 149 2.36 0.72 9.04
CA GLY A 149 3.34 -0.34 8.80
C GLY A 149 3.39 -1.36 9.94
N ALA A 150 3.40 -0.90 11.19
CA ALA A 150 3.46 -1.78 12.36
C ALA A 150 2.22 -2.66 12.47
N VAL A 151 1.03 -2.08 12.28
CA VAL A 151 -0.23 -2.82 12.27
C VAL A 151 -0.26 -3.83 11.13
N ALA A 152 0.05 -3.42 9.91
CA ALA A 152 0.10 -4.34 8.77
C ALA A 152 1.09 -5.49 9.02
N THR A 153 2.29 -5.19 9.52
CA THR A 153 3.31 -6.20 9.84
C THR A 153 2.81 -7.21 10.87
N LEU A 154 2.12 -6.76 11.92
CA LEU A 154 1.53 -7.64 12.92
C LEU A 154 0.45 -8.55 12.33
N PHE A 155 -0.42 -8.01 11.48
CA PHE A 155 -1.45 -8.81 10.80
C PHE A 155 -0.85 -9.81 9.82
N PHE A 156 0.12 -9.43 8.99
CA PHE A 156 0.83 -10.37 8.11
C PHE A 156 1.53 -11.46 8.89
N ALA A 157 2.21 -11.13 10.00
CA ALA A 157 2.85 -12.13 10.85
C ALA A 157 1.83 -13.08 11.48
N GLY A 158 0.72 -12.56 12.03
CA GLY A 158 -0.35 -13.36 12.60
C GLY A 158 -1.00 -14.29 11.57
N TRP A 159 -1.35 -13.76 10.41
CA TRP A 159 -1.90 -14.52 9.27
C TRP A 159 -0.92 -15.60 8.79
N GLY A 160 0.34 -15.19 8.58
CA GLY A 160 1.45 -16.05 8.18
C GLY A 160 1.67 -17.24 9.10
N ILE A 161 1.64 -16.99 10.40
CA ILE A 161 1.81 -18.02 11.43
C ILE A 161 0.58 -18.94 11.47
N TYR A 162 -0.63 -18.38 11.43
CA TYR A 162 -1.87 -19.14 11.57
C TYR A 162 -2.12 -20.08 10.39
N TRP A 163 -1.87 -19.64 9.16
CA TRP A 163 -2.11 -20.43 7.95
C TRP A 163 -0.86 -21.12 7.40
N HIS A 164 0.29 -21.02 8.09
CA HIS A 164 1.57 -21.54 7.61
C HIS A 164 1.98 -21.00 6.23
N GLY A 165 1.58 -19.77 5.91
CA GLY A 165 1.73 -19.13 4.62
C GLY A 165 0.89 -17.87 4.54
N LEU A 166 0.88 -17.20 3.39
CA LEU A 166 0.07 -16.00 3.18
C LEU A 166 -0.99 -16.24 2.08
N PRO A 167 -1.92 -17.19 2.30
CA PRO A 167 -2.99 -17.43 1.34
C PRO A 167 -3.93 -16.22 1.27
N GLU A 168 -4.58 -16.04 0.12
CA GLU A 168 -5.69 -15.12 -0.09
C GLU A 168 -6.89 -15.49 0.81
N PHE A 169 -7.81 -14.56 1.10
CA PHE A 169 -8.98 -14.90 1.92
C PHE A 169 -9.90 -15.91 1.23
N SER A 170 -9.97 -15.87 -0.11
CA SER A 170 -10.70 -16.83 -0.96
C SER A 170 -10.16 -18.26 -0.83
N GLN A 171 -8.84 -18.41 -0.74
CA GLN A 171 -8.18 -19.72 -0.63
C GLN A 171 -8.46 -20.43 0.69
N VAL A 172 -8.85 -19.68 1.73
CA VAL A 172 -9.19 -20.21 3.06
C VAL A 172 -10.70 -20.10 3.35
N GLY A 173 -11.51 -19.75 2.37
CA GLY A 173 -12.98 -19.75 2.45
C GLY A 173 -13.57 -18.67 3.36
N ILE A 174 -12.89 -17.54 3.55
CA ILE A 174 -13.46 -16.38 4.26
C ILE A 174 -14.38 -15.57 3.35
N ILE A 175 -14.08 -15.55 2.05
CA ILE A 175 -14.85 -14.89 0.99
C ILE A 175 -14.88 -15.81 -0.25
N ASP A 176 -15.79 -15.51 -1.18
CA ASP A 176 -15.99 -16.24 -2.43
C ASP A 176 -15.31 -15.56 -3.63
#